data_AF-A0A352Y4L5-F1
#
_entry.id   AF-A0A352Y4L5-F1
#
_cell.length_a   1.000
_cell.length_b   1.000
_cell.length_c   1.000
_cell.angle_alpha   90.00
_cell.angle_beta   90.00
_cell.angle_gamma   90.00
#
_symmetry.space_group_name_H-M   'P 1'
#
loop_
_entity.id
_entity.type
_entity.pdbx_description
1 polymer ?
#
loop_
_entity_poly.entity_id
_entity_poly.type
_entity_poly.pdbx_seq_one_letter_code
_entity_poly.pdbx_strand_id
1 'polypeptide(L)' 'MSGEKSFISECFGNYRITAELGSGGFGKVYRGEHTILTERAVAIKMLHAHLATPEERERFLQEARL' A
#
# COMPACT_ATOMS: atom_id res chain seq x y z
N MET A 1 21.84 -4.90 6.21
CA MET A 1 21.44 -4.07 5.06
C MET A 1 20.04 -4.50 4.66
N SER A 2 19.02 -3.93 5.30
CA SER A 2 17.63 -4.32 5.08
C SER A 2 17.14 -3.57 3.85
N GLY A 3 17.21 -4.21 2.67
CA GLY A 3 16.62 -3.63 1.46
C GLY A 3 15.14 -3.41 1.70
N GLU A 4 14.68 -2.16 1.63
CA GLU A 4 13.26 -1.86 1.69
C GLU A 4 12.56 -2.61 0.56
N LYS A 5 11.57 -3.42 0.92
CA LYS A 5 10.82 -4.22 -0.04
C LYS A 5 10.02 -3.25 -0.92
N SER A 6 10.35 -3.22 -2.21
CA SER A 6 9.60 -2.48 -3.23
C SER A 6 8.62 -3.44 -3.90
N PHE A 7 7.37 -3.01 -4.03
CA PHE A 7 6.31 -3.80 -4.64
C PHE A 7 5.94 -3.30 -6.04
N ILE A 8 6.81 -2.48 -6.67
CA ILE A 8 6.56 -1.93 -7.99
C ILE A 8 6.44 -3.09 -9.00
N SER A 9 5.40 -3.04 -9.85
CA SER A 9 4.99 -4.08 -10.80
C SER A 9 4.29 -5.30 -10.19
N GLU A 10 4.18 -5.41 -8.87
CA GLU A 10 3.40 -6.47 -8.23
C GLU A 10 1.89 -6.20 -8.34
N CYS A 11 1.11 -7.29 -8.35
CA CYS A 11 -0.34 -7.24 -8.36
C CYS A 11 -0.91 -7.71 -7.02
N PHE A 12 -1.79 -6.90 -6.44
CA PHE A 12 -2.57 -7.22 -5.25
C PHE A 12 -4.04 -7.27 -5.63
N GLY A 13 -4.59 -8.49 -5.78
CA GLY A 13 -5.91 -8.68 -6.37
C GLY A 13 -5.96 -8.08 -7.77
N ASN A 14 -6.93 -7.19 -8.02
CA ASN A 14 -7.12 -6.53 -9.31
C ASN A 14 -6.32 -5.23 -9.46
N TYR A 15 -5.36 -4.94 -8.58
CA TYR A 15 -4.59 -3.70 -8.63
C TYR A 15 -3.12 -3.98 -8.88
N ARG A 16 -2.54 -3.33 -9.89
CA ARG A 16 -1.10 -3.36 -10.16
C ARG A 16 -0.46 -2.12 -9.56
N ILE A 17 0.63 -2.29 -8.83
CA ILE A 17 1.44 -1.17 -8.33
C ILE A 17 2.33 -0.63 -9.45
N THR A 18 2.34 0.69 -9.60
CA THR A 18 3.05 1.40 -10.68
C THR A 18 4.17 2.30 -10.18
N ALA A 19 4.04 2.88 -8.98
CA ALA A 19 5.06 3.73 -8.39
C ALA A 19 4.89 3.84 -6.87
N GLU A 20 5.95 4.19 -6.15
CA GLU A 20 5.86 4.68 -4.76
C GLU A 20 5.44 6.16 -4.78
N LEU A 21 4.51 6.53 -3.91
CA LEU A 21 4.05 7.91 -3.72
C LEU A 21 4.65 8.55 -2.46
N GLY A 22 4.98 7.73 -1.46
CA GLY A 22 5.66 8.19 -0.26
C GLY A 22 5.87 7.09 0.77
N SER A 23 6.78 7.33 1.70
CA SER A 23 7.09 6.48 2.83
C SER A 23 7.06 7.29 4.12
N GLY A 24 6.58 6.69 5.20
CA GLY A 24 6.58 7.29 6.53
C GLY A 24 6.73 6.23 7.61
N GLY A 25 6.64 6.70 8.86
CA GLY A 25 6.84 5.84 10.03
C GLY A 25 5.92 4.62 10.06
N PHE A 26 4.69 4.71 9.57
CA PHE A 26 3.69 3.64 9.63
C PHE A 26 3.71 2.67 8.44
N GLY A 27 4.19 3.12 7.29
CA GLY A 27 4.08 2.37 6.05
C GLY A 27 4.41 3.18 4.81
N LYS A 28 4.16 2.58 3.66
CA LYS A 28 4.36 3.17 2.34
C LYS A 28 3.03 3.34 1.61
N VAL A 29 2.94 4.37 0.80
CA VAL A 29 1.81 4.61 -0.11
C VAL A 29 2.31 4.44 -1.52
N TYR A 30 1.57 3.68 -2.32
CA TYR A 30 1.89 3.41 -3.71
C TYR A 30 0.78 3.89 -4.63
N ARG A 31 1.15 4.30 -5.84
CA ARG A 31 0.21 4.47 -6.95
C ARG A 31 -0.07 3.10 -7.54
N GLY A 32 -1.33 2.75 -7.68
CA GLY A 32 -1.78 1.57 -8.38
C GLY A 32 -2.78 1.88 -9.49
N GLU A 33 -3.05 0.89 -10.31
CA GLU A 33 -4.07 0.93 -11.35
C GLU A 33 -4.90 -0.35 -11.30
N HIS A 34 -6.21 -0.24 -11.50
CA HIS A 34 -7.05 -1.43 -11.62
C HIS A 34 -6.77 -2.12 -12.96
N THR A 35 -6.45 -3.41 -12.95
CA THR A 35 -5.99 -4.17 -14.12
C THR A 35 -7.02 -4.25 -15.25
N ILE A 36 -8.30 -4.17 -14.92
CA ILE A 36 -9.42 -4.18 -15.89
C ILE A 36 -9.95 -2.76 -16.16
N LEU A 37 -9.81 -1.85 -15.19
CA LEU A 37 -10.39 -0.50 -15.25
C LEU A 37 -9.23 0.49 -15.31
N THR A 38 -8.51 0.43 -16.43
CA THR A 38 -7.17 1.01 -16.60
C THR A 38 -7.11 2.53 -16.47
N GLU A 39 -8.23 3.24 -16.55
CA GLU A 39 -8.30 4.70 -16.43
C GLU A 39 -8.42 5.19 -14.97
N ARG A 40 -8.41 4.28 -13.99
CA ARG A 40 -8.52 4.64 -12.57
C ARG A 40 -7.21 4.39 -11.84
N ALA A 41 -6.49 5.49 -11.56
CA ALA A 41 -5.39 5.48 -10.61
C ALA A 41 -5.93 5.41 -9.18
N VAL A 42 -5.29 4.61 -8.33
CA VAL A 42 -5.62 4.46 -6.91
C VAL A 42 -4.38 4.66 -6.05
N ALA A 43 -4.57 5.03 -4.78
CA ALA A 43 -3.53 4.99 -3.77
C ALA A 43 -3.68 3.71 -2.93
N ILE A 44 -2.59 2.96 -2.76
CA ILE A 44 -2.53 1.71 -2.01
C ILE A 44 -1.58 1.94 -0.83
N LYS A 45 -2.13 2.01 0.40
CA LYS A 45 -1.34 2.14 1.62
C LYS A 45 -0.98 0.75 2.14
N MET A 46 0.31 0.50 2.34
CA MET A 46 0.83 -0.75 2.88
C MET A 46 1.58 -0.50 4.20
N LEU A 47 1.14 -1.17 5.25
CA LEU A 47 1.77 -1.17 6.56
C LEU A 47 3.15 -1.84 6.50
N HIS A 48 4.09 -1.30 7.28
CA HIS A 48 5.35 -2.01 7.51
C HIS A 48 5.09 -3.26 8.35
N ALA A 49 5.62 -4.42 7.93
CA ALA A 49 5.35 -5.70 8.59
C ALA A 49 5.74 -5.73 10.08
N HIS A 50 6.72 -4.91 10.49
CA HIS A 50 7.19 -4.80 11.87
C HIS A 50 6.31 -3.90 12.76
N LEU A 51 5.35 -3.17 12.18
CA LEU A 51 4.43 -2.23 12.84
C LEU A 51 2.98 -2.72 12.74
N ALA A 52 2.80 -4.03 12.74
CA ALA A 52 1.50 -4.64 12.58
C ALA A 52 0.95 -5.15 13.93
N THR A 53 1.07 -4.32 14.99
CA THR A 53 0.39 -4.59 16.27
C THR A 53 -1.13 -4.57 16.09
N PRO A 54 -1.91 -5.20 16.99
CA PRO A 54 -3.36 -5.17 16.91
C PRO A 54 -3.94 -3.74 16.84
N GLU A 55 -3.39 -2.81 17.60
CA GLU A 55 -3.83 -1.41 17.66
C GLU A 55 -3.51 -0.65 16.37
N GLU A 56 -2.32 -0.86 15.79
CA GLU A 56 -1.92 -0.28 14.52
C GLU A 56 -2.78 -0.83 13.36
N ARG A 57 -3.08 -2.12 13.38
CA ARG A 57 -3.99 -2.75 12.41
C ARG A 57 -5.40 -2.18 12.51
N GLU A 58 -5.92 -2.00 13.72
CA GLU A 58 -7.24 -1.42 13.93
C GLU A 58 -7.30 0.02 13.42
N ARG A 59 -6.30 0.84 13.74
CA ARG A 59 -6.22 2.22 13.22
C ARG A 59 -6.17 2.26 11.71
N PHE A 60 -5.38 1.38 11.09
CA PHE A 60 -5.32 1.26 9.63
C PHE A 60 -6.67 0.88 9.02
N LEU A 61 -7.39 -0.08 9.63
CA LEU A 61 -8.72 -0.47 9.18
C LEU A 61 -9.75 0.65 9.37
N GLN A 62 -9.63 1.44 10.43
CA GLN A 62 -10.49 2.61 10.64
C GLN A 62 -10.26 3.67 9.57
N GLU A 63 -9.00 4.00 9.25
CA GLU A 63 -8.68 4.93 8.15
C GLU A 63 -9.23 4.46 6.80
N ALA A 64 -9.23 3.15 6.54
CA ALA A 64 -9.76 2.59 5.29
C ALA A 64 -11.30 2.65 5.16
N ARG A 65 -12.02 2.94 6.26
CA ARG A 65 -13.48 3.08 6.29
C ARG A 65 -13.96 4.54 6.21
N LEU A 66 -13.04 5.50 6.33
CA LEU A 66 -13.32 6.93 6.17
C LEU A 66 -13.41 7.29 4.68
#